data_AF-A0A7X4Z8K4-F1
#
_entry.id   AF-A0A7X4Z8K4-F1
#
_cell.length_a   1.000
_cell.length_b   1.000
_cell.length_c   1.000
_cell.angle_alpha   90.00
_cell.angle_beta   90.00
_cell.angle_gamma   90.00
#
_symmetry.space_group_name_H-M   'P 1'
#
loop_
_entity.id
_entity.type
_entity.pdbx_description
1 polymer ?
#
loop_
_entity_poly.entity_id
_entity_poly.type
_entity_poly.pdbx_seq_one_letter_code
_entity_poly.pdbx_strand_id
1 'polypeptide(L)'
;MINSLYEYDRSFIKDKKVIIYGIFKESQILAMRLIQEDIYFAGFMFPGECTKLKSLLNKQVFQTEEIIADTDNIAIIVPYKLKNKGADFAKKYPEAGPCISYETIKKQILDAEKRIVYGSGKRAELLQKNLPDLNISYYLDSSKEKAGTLYNGKKVCHPSILKEQTGSIAIIIASIHSAAMYKTLREYGCADEEIFVDPMDIVIHADSEIRINLFPFLQLGKELYKKNVTLYGEKNTVEMVKKILGHLEITFSNVIGRDTPSEDGTIYDIFYQERGQTDLILMTDKPNSLQHEILLNMNYAERNILYLASETFFYSYRKHLLHMGLDPILGYGKFSENKKSMLFSEHIWINAKTQTQVPPPVRIVTLGGSTTDENGIRNKTWPEYLCDSLREHHISYELYNGGLEAFNVSQELLKLIRDAAELKPDICISYSSVNNIFSSQMCENDSPFINERQKIVFDTLHTHIDVFGKRAECIEWGMVGSKERSDFWLSQIKMQKAICDALSIQYISILQPNFFTKSAFGEKDQELLAWFSLYPEHKKLKSLDPVYEKMRVENETFQNRITDSIKDIDYIHDMRSIFDDTDDAYIDSMHVRSFANKIIANEIYRLLEHGHYLEKEEASCMF
;
A
#
# COMPACT_ATOMS: atom_id res chain seq x y z
N MET A 1 6.96 -25.79 10.36
CA MET A 1 7.34 -24.35 10.23
C MET A 1 8.61 -24.29 9.42
N ILE A 2 8.69 -23.38 8.44
CA ILE A 2 9.92 -23.19 7.66
C ILE A 2 10.90 -22.40 8.52
N ASN A 3 12.19 -22.75 8.51
CA ASN A 3 13.19 -22.08 9.35
C ASN A 3 13.42 -20.63 8.91
N SER A 4 13.47 -19.70 9.87
CA SER A 4 13.94 -18.33 9.63
C SER A 4 15.44 -18.34 9.28
N LEU A 5 15.84 -17.44 8.38
CA LEU A 5 17.23 -17.12 8.06
C LEU A 5 18.04 -16.59 9.26
N TYR A 6 17.34 -15.94 10.20
CA TYR A 6 17.94 -15.23 11.32
C TYR A 6 17.74 -16.00 12.64
N GLU A 7 18.66 -15.79 13.58
CA GLU A 7 18.57 -16.26 14.96
C GLU A 7 19.06 -15.20 15.95
N TYR A 8 18.73 -15.41 17.22
CA TYR A 8 19.19 -14.65 18.36
C TYR A 8 19.24 -15.59 19.57
N ASP A 9 20.00 -15.21 20.61
CA ASP A 9 20.18 -16.07 21.77
C ASP A 9 18.90 -16.15 22.61
N ARG A 10 18.21 -17.30 22.53
CA ARG A 10 16.97 -17.52 23.31
C ARG A 10 17.21 -17.62 24.80
N SER A 11 18.41 -18.02 25.23
CA SER A 11 18.75 -18.05 26.65
C SER A 11 18.84 -16.64 27.22
N PHE A 12 19.21 -15.67 26.37
CA PHE A 12 19.37 -14.28 26.73
C PHE A 12 18.05 -13.56 27.04
N ILE A 13 16.96 -13.95 26.39
CA ILE A 13 15.63 -13.33 26.55
C ILE A 13 14.77 -14.04 27.61
N LYS A 14 15.22 -15.18 28.13
CA LYS A 14 14.47 -15.96 29.08
C LYS A 14 14.26 -15.14 30.36
N ASP A 15 13.01 -15.08 30.82
CA ASP A 15 12.60 -14.36 32.03
C ASP A 15 12.87 -12.84 32.00
N LYS A 16 13.09 -12.27 30.79
CA LYS A 16 13.32 -10.83 30.59
C LYS A 16 12.23 -10.19 29.73
N LYS A 17 12.06 -8.88 29.92
CA LYS A 17 11.26 -8.01 29.08
C LYS A 17 11.99 -7.77 27.76
N VAL A 18 11.48 -8.35 26.67
CA VAL A 18 12.06 -8.20 25.34
C VAL A 18 11.72 -6.83 24.74
N ILE A 19 12.74 -6.08 24.33
CA ILE A 19 12.65 -4.77 23.70
C ILE A 19 13.35 -4.84 22.34
N ILE A 20 12.76 -4.25 21.31
CA ILE A 20 13.35 -4.21 19.99
C ILE A 20 14.12 -2.91 19.81
N TYR A 21 15.37 -2.98 19.38
CA TYR A 21 16.15 -1.78 19.09
C TYR A 21 15.69 -1.11 17.79
N GLY A 22 15.41 0.19 17.87
CA GLY A 22 14.95 1.03 16.77
C GLY A 22 13.44 0.97 16.56
N ILE A 23 12.93 1.89 15.73
CA ILE A 23 11.51 2.00 15.33
C ILE A 23 11.32 1.85 13.82
N PHE A 24 12.41 1.57 13.10
CA PHE A 24 12.46 1.57 11.64
C PHE A 24 11.90 0.26 11.06
N LYS A 25 11.84 0.20 9.73
CA LYS A 25 11.37 -0.97 8.99
C LYS A 25 12.03 -2.27 9.47
N GLU A 26 13.34 -2.28 9.69
CA GLU A 26 14.09 -3.44 10.17
C GLU A 26 13.62 -3.94 11.54
N SER A 27 13.33 -3.00 12.45
CA SER A 27 12.81 -3.28 13.80
C SER A 27 11.41 -3.87 13.73
N GLN A 28 10.57 -3.38 12.81
CA GLN A 28 9.22 -3.89 12.60
C GLN A 28 9.22 -5.28 11.94
N ILE A 29 10.16 -5.56 11.02
CA ILE A 29 10.36 -6.91 10.48
C ILE A 29 10.80 -7.86 11.62
N LEU A 30 11.74 -7.44 12.48
CA LEU A 30 12.13 -8.24 13.64
C LEU A 30 10.94 -8.51 14.57
N ALA A 31 10.10 -7.50 14.85
CA ALA A 31 8.89 -7.69 15.64
C ALA A 31 8.01 -8.82 15.09
N MET A 32 7.82 -8.88 13.77
CA MET A 32 7.03 -9.95 13.17
C MET A 32 7.70 -11.32 13.29
N ARG A 33 9.02 -11.40 13.18
CA ARG A 33 9.74 -12.65 13.43
C ARG A 33 9.55 -13.13 14.87
N LEU A 34 9.62 -12.23 15.84
CA LEU A 34 9.36 -12.57 17.25
C LEU A 34 7.94 -13.12 17.42
N ILE A 35 6.94 -12.46 16.83
CA ILE A 35 5.53 -12.92 16.86
C ILE A 35 5.37 -14.32 16.23
N GLN A 36 6.00 -14.56 15.08
CA GLN A 36 5.98 -15.87 14.39
C GLN A 36 6.62 -16.98 15.23
N GLU A 37 7.63 -16.63 16.03
CA GLU A 37 8.30 -17.53 16.96
C GLU A 37 7.61 -17.61 18.33
N ASP A 38 6.42 -17.00 18.47
CA ASP A 38 5.62 -16.92 19.69
C ASP A 38 6.34 -16.26 20.87
N ILE A 39 7.18 -15.27 20.56
CA ILE A 39 7.93 -14.49 21.53
C ILE A 39 7.28 -13.13 21.70
N TYR A 40 6.79 -12.90 22.91
CA TYR A 40 6.26 -11.61 23.31
C TYR A 40 7.38 -10.56 23.40
N PHE A 41 7.11 -9.37 22.89
CA PHE A 41 7.96 -8.20 23.10
C PHE A 41 7.13 -7.08 23.71
N ALA A 42 7.74 -6.33 24.62
CA ALA A 42 7.08 -5.27 25.36
C ALA A 42 7.10 -3.94 24.61
N GLY A 43 8.02 -3.77 23.67
CA GLY A 43 7.97 -2.67 22.73
C GLY A 43 9.29 -2.37 22.05
N PHE A 44 9.42 -1.12 21.62
CA PHE A 44 10.54 -0.63 20.82
C PHE A 44 11.37 0.35 21.62
N MET A 45 12.65 0.47 21.30
CA MET A 45 13.54 1.49 21.86
C MET A 45 13.95 2.46 20.77
N PHE A 46 13.91 3.77 21.06
CA PHE A 46 14.48 4.76 20.16
C PHE A 46 15.71 5.43 20.80
N PRO A 47 16.93 5.26 20.23
CA PRO A 47 18.16 5.78 20.83
C PRO A 47 18.41 7.29 20.60
N GLY A 48 17.39 8.06 20.21
CA GLY A 48 17.50 9.49 19.90
C GLY A 48 16.41 10.34 20.54
N GLU A 49 16.43 11.65 20.32
CA GLU A 49 15.49 12.61 20.91
C GLU A 49 14.10 12.64 20.23
N CYS A 50 13.56 11.48 19.81
CA CYS A 50 12.20 11.44 19.28
C CYS A 50 11.21 11.46 20.45
N THR A 51 10.78 12.67 20.81
CA THR A 51 9.92 12.91 21.97
C THR A 51 8.44 12.68 21.70
N LYS A 52 8.02 12.54 20.43
CA LYS A 52 6.60 12.51 20.06
C LYS A 52 6.01 11.11 19.84
N LEU A 53 6.80 10.13 19.40
CA LEU A 53 6.29 8.77 19.16
C LEU A 53 6.24 8.00 20.48
N LYS A 54 5.04 7.84 21.06
CA LYS A 54 4.85 7.10 22.32
C LYS A 54 4.62 5.61 22.13
N SER A 55 4.05 5.22 20.98
CA SER A 55 3.74 3.83 20.66
C SER A 55 4.00 3.53 19.19
N LEU A 56 4.33 2.28 18.90
CA LEU A 56 4.44 1.72 17.56
C LEU A 56 3.89 0.29 17.60
N LEU A 57 2.99 -0.05 16.68
CA LEU A 57 2.26 -1.34 16.68
C LEU A 57 1.58 -1.64 18.02
N ASN A 58 0.97 -0.61 18.62
CA ASN A 58 0.32 -0.66 19.93
C ASN A 58 1.26 -0.99 21.09
N LYS A 59 2.59 -0.97 20.85
CA LYS A 59 3.61 -1.19 21.87
C LYS A 59 4.28 0.10 22.26
N GLN A 60 4.70 0.19 23.52
CA GLN A 60 5.42 1.36 24.01
C GLN A 60 6.73 1.57 23.24
N VAL A 61 7.06 2.83 22.98
CA VAL A 61 8.38 3.25 22.52
C VAL A 61 9.13 3.83 23.72
N PHE A 62 10.12 3.08 24.20
CA PHE A 62 10.96 3.42 25.33
C PHE A 62 12.06 4.41 24.94
N GLN A 63 12.29 5.39 25.81
CA GLN A 63 13.44 6.27 25.77
C GLN A 63 14.68 5.57 26.34
N THR A 64 15.86 6.13 26.05
CA THR A 64 17.13 5.52 26.45
C THR A 64 17.27 5.43 27.96
N GLU A 65 16.81 6.45 28.68
CA GLU A 65 16.88 6.56 30.13
C GLU A 65 16.00 5.52 30.83
N GLU A 66 14.83 5.20 30.25
CA GLU A 66 13.93 4.15 30.77
C GLU A 66 14.57 2.76 30.69
N ILE A 67 15.33 2.49 29.62
CA ILE A 67 16.01 1.22 29.43
C ILE A 67 17.22 1.07 30.36
N ILE A 68 17.99 2.15 30.54
CA ILE A 68 19.16 2.17 31.43
C ILE A 68 18.75 1.95 32.90
N ALA A 69 17.55 2.39 33.29
CA ALA A 69 17.07 2.22 34.66
C ALA A 69 16.67 0.77 35.03
N ASP A 70 16.49 -0.12 34.05
CA ASP A 70 15.94 -1.48 34.23
C ASP A 70 16.75 -2.54 33.47
N THR A 71 18.08 -2.39 33.42
CA THR A 71 18.97 -3.27 32.66
C THR A 71 18.90 -4.74 33.09
N ASP A 72 18.68 -5.02 34.37
CA ASP A 72 18.64 -6.39 34.88
C ASP A 72 17.45 -7.20 34.37
N ASN A 73 16.33 -6.54 34.04
CA ASN A 73 15.09 -7.20 33.62
C ASN A 73 14.82 -7.08 32.11
N ILE A 74 15.70 -6.42 31.34
CA ILE A 74 15.47 -6.14 29.92
C ILE A 74 16.42 -6.93 29.02
N ALA A 75 15.89 -7.41 27.90
CA ALA A 75 16.66 -7.92 26.78
C ALA A 75 16.34 -7.11 25.51
N ILE A 76 17.33 -6.37 25.02
CA ILE A 76 17.28 -5.60 23.78
C ILE A 76 17.71 -6.52 22.62
N ILE A 77 16.85 -6.75 21.64
CA ILE A 77 17.20 -7.46 20.41
C ILE A 77 17.44 -6.44 19.31
N VAL A 78 18.65 -6.46 18.75
CA VAL A 78 19.06 -5.58 17.65
C VAL A 78 18.90 -6.30 16.31
N PRO A 79 18.08 -5.78 15.38
CA PRO A 79 17.96 -6.35 14.03
C PRO A 79 19.31 -6.44 13.33
N TYR A 80 19.52 -7.46 12.50
CA TYR A 80 20.82 -7.74 11.86
C TYR A 80 21.39 -6.51 11.13
N LYS A 81 20.53 -5.79 10.40
CA LYS A 81 20.87 -4.59 9.64
C LYS A 81 21.20 -3.37 10.50
N LEU A 82 20.81 -3.37 11.78
CA LEU A 82 21.08 -2.30 12.73
C LEU A 82 22.23 -2.64 13.69
N LYS A 83 22.95 -3.76 13.48
CA LYS A 83 24.03 -4.23 14.38
C LYS A 83 25.08 -3.15 14.70
N ASN A 84 25.50 -2.36 13.72
CA ASN A 84 26.50 -1.31 13.93
C ASN A 84 25.96 -0.19 14.84
N LYS A 85 24.70 0.22 14.62
CA LYS A 85 24.03 1.20 15.49
C LYS A 85 23.84 0.67 16.91
N GLY A 86 23.46 -0.61 17.04
CA GLY A 86 23.39 -1.30 18.33
C GLY A 86 24.74 -1.32 19.06
N ALA A 87 25.83 -1.58 18.34
CA ALA A 87 27.19 -1.55 18.90
C ALA A 87 27.62 -0.13 19.32
N ASP A 88 27.31 0.88 18.51
CA ASP A 88 27.55 2.29 18.86
C ASP A 88 26.76 2.70 20.10
N PHE A 89 25.51 2.25 20.20
CA PHE A 89 24.67 2.44 21.39
C PHE A 89 25.28 1.76 22.62
N ALA A 90 25.68 0.49 22.53
CA ALA A 90 26.33 -0.24 23.62
C ALA A 90 27.64 0.42 24.08
N LYS A 91 28.40 1.02 23.14
CA LYS A 91 29.62 1.77 23.45
C LYS A 91 29.32 3.09 24.17
N LYS A 92 28.23 3.77 23.78
CA LYS A 92 27.78 5.03 24.40
C LYS A 92 27.18 4.81 25.80
N TYR A 93 26.52 3.68 26.00
CA TYR A 93 25.85 3.30 27.25
C TYR A 93 26.28 1.89 27.69
N PRO A 94 27.50 1.75 28.27
CA PRO A 94 28.06 0.44 28.63
C PRO A 94 27.19 -0.39 29.57
N GLU A 95 26.40 0.26 30.42
CA GLU A 95 25.43 -0.36 31.33
C GLU A 95 24.31 -1.11 30.62
N ALA A 96 23.93 -0.69 29.41
CA ALA A 96 22.97 -1.41 28.58
C ALA A 96 23.61 -2.54 27.76
N GLY A 97 24.94 -2.59 27.67
CA GLY A 97 25.70 -3.58 26.91
C GLY A 97 25.34 -5.04 27.24
N PRO A 98 25.30 -5.44 28.53
CA PRO A 98 24.89 -6.77 28.96
C PRO A 98 23.44 -7.15 28.62
N CYS A 99 22.63 -6.18 28.19
CA CYS A 99 21.22 -6.35 27.84
C CYS A 99 21.01 -6.43 26.32
N ILE A 100 22.06 -6.41 25.50
CA ILE A 100 21.93 -6.44 24.04
C ILE A 100 22.26 -7.83 23.47
N SER A 101 21.29 -8.39 22.75
CA SER A 101 21.48 -9.52 21.83
C SER A 101 21.34 -9.03 20.39
N TYR A 102 22.24 -9.49 19.53
CA TYR A 102 22.18 -9.19 18.11
C TYR A 102 21.51 -10.33 17.37
N GLU A 103 20.67 -9.97 16.42
CA GLU A 103 20.21 -10.93 15.42
C GLU A 103 21.38 -11.28 14.48
N THR A 104 21.61 -12.57 14.29
CA THR A 104 22.66 -13.12 13.41
C THR A 104 22.04 -14.01 12.34
N ILE A 105 22.80 -14.29 11.28
CA ILE A 105 22.45 -15.36 10.34
C ILE A 105 22.62 -16.70 11.08
N LYS A 106 21.70 -17.64 10.88
CA LYS A 106 21.81 -18.96 11.50
C LYS A 106 23.17 -19.60 11.26
N LYS A 107 23.80 -20.08 12.32
CA LYS A 107 25.10 -20.77 12.24
C LYS A 107 25.07 -21.93 11.24
N GLN A 108 23.95 -22.65 11.16
CA GLN A 108 23.72 -23.73 10.19
C GLN A 108 23.93 -23.28 8.73
N ILE A 109 23.56 -22.05 8.40
CA ILE A 109 23.74 -21.48 7.06
C ILE A 109 25.20 -21.08 6.83
N LEU A 110 25.85 -20.54 7.86
CA LEU A 110 27.25 -20.12 7.79
C LEU A 110 28.20 -21.32 7.72
N ASP A 111 27.88 -22.40 8.43
CA ASP A 111 28.69 -23.62 8.49
C ASP A 111 28.42 -24.58 7.31
N ALA A 112 27.36 -24.35 6.52
CA ALA A 112 27.07 -25.17 5.36
C ALA A 112 28.16 -25.04 4.28
N GLU A 113 28.58 -26.18 3.72
CA GLU A 113 29.56 -26.25 2.63
C GLU A 113 29.03 -25.55 1.37
N LYS A 114 27.73 -25.74 1.08
CA LYS A 114 27.05 -25.10 -0.05
C LYS A 114 25.89 -24.24 0.44
N ARG A 115 25.90 -22.97 0.05
CA ARG A 115 24.84 -22.01 0.34
C ARG A 115 24.11 -21.71 -0.95
N ILE A 116 22.85 -22.10 -1.02
CA ILE A 116 22.06 -22.12 -2.24
C ILE A 116 20.91 -21.15 -2.06
N VAL A 117 20.62 -20.33 -3.07
CA VAL A 117 19.43 -19.46 -3.05
C VAL A 117 18.40 -19.97 -4.04
N TYR A 118 17.19 -20.27 -3.59
CA TYR A 118 16.09 -20.63 -4.47
C TYR A 118 15.30 -19.38 -4.89
N GLY A 119 15.49 -18.99 -6.14
CA GLY A 119 14.93 -17.81 -6.79
C GLY A 119 16.00 -17.03 -7.55
N SER A 120 15.66 -16.52 -8.74
CA SER A 120 16.54 -15.68 -9.58
C SER A 120 15.90 -14.32 -9.93
N GLY A 121 15.11 -13.77 -8.99
CA GLY A 121 14.36 -12.51 -9.18
C GLY A 121 14.72 -11.43 -8.16
N LYS A 122 13.92 -10.35 -8.10
CA LYS A 122 14.16 -9.17 -7.24
C LYS A 122 14.38 -9.51 -5.75
N ARG A 123 13.72 -10.55 -5.21
CA ARG A 123 13.93 -10.99 -3.82
C ARG A 123 15.32 -11.59 -3.60
N ALA A 124 15.87 -12.33 -4.57
CA ALA A 124 17.23 -12.88 -4.49
C ALA A 124 18.29 -11.76 -4.60
N GLU A 125 18.06 -10.78 -5.46
CA GLU A 125 18.89 -9.57 -5.55
C GLU A 125 18.89 -8.80 -4.22
N LEU A 126 17.71 -8.58 -3.64
CA LEU A 126 17.58 -7.91 -2.35
C LEU A 126 18.27 -8.67 -1.23
N LEU A 127 18.14 -10.01 -1.20
CA LEU A 127 18.84 -10.87 -0.24
C LEU A 127 20.36 -10.68 -0.34
N GLN A 128 20.93 -10.74 -1.56
CA GLN A 128 22.36 -10.59 -1.78
C GLN A 128 22.86 -9.18 -1.43
N LYS A 129 22.07 -8.13 -1.75
CA LYS A 129 22.36 -6.75 -1.35
C LYS A 129 22.38 -6.59 0.17
N ASN A 130 21.47 -7.27 0.87
CA ASN A 130 21.36 -7.22 2.32
C ASN A 130 22.44 -8.05 3.03
N LEU A 131 22.90 -9.12 2.39
CA LEU A 131 23.89 -10.07 2.91
C LEU A 131 25.07 -10.23 1.93
N PRO A 132 25.86 -9.17 1.69
CA PRO A 132 26.93 -9.19 0.69
C PRO A 132 28.00 -10.25 0.97
N ASP A 133 28.21 -10.59 2.24
CA ASP A 133 29.19 -11.58 2.69
C ASP A 133 28.69 -13.04 2.57
N LEU A 134 27.42 -13.23 2.19
CA LEU A 134 26.87 -14.56 1.98
C LEU A 134 27.41 -15.14 0.66
N ASN A 135 28.45 -15.97 0.76
CA ASN A 135 29.01 -16.65 -0.41
C ASN A 135 28.04 -17.69 -0.99
N ILE A 136 27.25 -17.29 -1.99
CA ILE A 136 26.29 -18.15 -2.69
C ILE A 136 27.05 -19.06 -3.67
N SER A 137 26.83 -20.36 -3.54
CA SER A 137 27.39 -21.39 -4.42
C SER A 137 26.73 -21.34 -5.81
N TYR A 138 25.40 -21.36 -5.85
CA TYR A 138 24.58 -21.25 -7.06
C TYR A 138 23.12 -20.90 -6.71
N TYR A 139 22.34 -20.53 -7.72
CA TYR A 139 20.91 -20.26 -7.60
C TYR A 139 20.09 -21.46 -8.09
N LEU A 140 18.91 -21.66 -7.52
CA LEU A 140 17.89 -22.57 -8.04
C LEU A 140 16.76 -21.79 -8.70
N ASP A 141 16.22 -22.32 -9.79
CA ASP A 141 15.00 -21.83 -10.42
C ASP A 141 14.15 -23.00 -10.94
N SER A 142 12.84 -22.92 -10.76
CA SER A 142 11.91 -23.95 -11.23
C SER A 142 11.81 -23.99 -12.77
N SER A 143 12.17 -22.90 -13.45
CA SER A 143 12.24 -22.87 -14.91
C SER A 143 13.45 -23.64 -15.43
N LYS A 144 13.19 -24.70 -16.18
CA LYS A 144 14.23 -25.48 -16.88
C LYS A 144 14.99 -24.64 -17.91
N GLU A 145 14.35 -23.64 -18.50
CA GLU A 145 14.97 -22.76 -19.50
C GLU A 145 16.06 -21.87 -18.90
N LYS A 146 15.92 -21.52 -17.61
CA LYS A 146 16.95 -20.77 -16.89
C LYS A 146 18.11 -21.65 -16.42
N ALA A 147 17.94 -22.97 -16.37
CA ALA A 147 19.00 -23.86 -15.91
C ALA A 147 20.20 -23.81 -16.87
N GLY A 148 21.39 -23.58 -16.33
CA GLY A 148 22.62 -23.38 -17.11
C GLY A 148 22.96 -21.91 -17.39
N THR A 149 22.03 -20.97 -17.17
CA THR A 149 22.31 -19.53 -17.26
C THR A 149 23.09 -19.03 -16.05
N LEU A 150 23.49 -17.76 -16.09
CA LEU A 150 24.13 -17.06 -14.97
C LEU A 150 23.18 -16.02 -14.39
N TYR A 151 23.16 -15.92 -13.06
CA TYR A 151 22.49 -14.86 -12.31
C TYR A 151 23.48 -14.31 -11.27
N ASN A 152 23.74 -13.01 -11.30
CA ASN A 152 24.78 -12.34 -10.49
C ASN A 152 26.14 -13.08 -10.54
N GLY A 153 26.53 -13.54 -11.74
CA GLY A 153 27.79 -14.25 -11.97
C GLY A 153 27.83 -15.70 -11.44
N LYS A 154 26.73 -16.23 -10.91
CA LYS A 154 26.63 -17.61 -10.41
C LYS A 154 25.69 -18.42 -11.29
N LYS A 155 25.94 -19.73 -11.39
CA LYS A 155 25.09 -20.64 -12.18
C LYS A 155 23.67 -20.70 -11.61
N VAL A 156 22.68 -20.72 -12.50
CA VAL A 156 21.30 -21.08 -12.17
C VAL A 156 21.10 -22.55 -12.49
N CYS A 157 20.57 -23.30 -11.54
CA CYS A 157 20.36 -24.74 -11.64
C CYS A 157 18.88 -25.08 -11.42
N HIS A 158 18.42 -26.19 -12.00
CA HIS A 158 17.11 -26.73 -11.67
C HIS A 158 17.17 -27.52 -10.35
N PRO A 159 16.14 -27.51 -9.48
CA PRO A 159 16.15 -28.22 -8.19
C PRO A 159 16.49 -29.72 -8.26
N SER A 160 16.35 -30.36 -9.42
CA SER A 160 16.73 -31.76 -9.61
C SER A 160 18.19 -32.08 -9.30
N ILE A 161 19.10 -31.10 -9.37
CA ILE A 161 20.51 -31.30 -9.02
C ILE A 161 20.72 -31.65 -7.54
N LEU A 162 19.72 -31.38 -6.68
CA LEU A 162 19.80 -31.61 -5.24
C LEU A 162 19.89 -33.11 -4.89
N LYS A 163 19.36 -34.00 -5.76
CA LYS A 163 19.46 -35.46 -5.58
C LYS A 163 20.90 -35.98 -5.62
N GLU A 164 21.77 -35.26 -6.31
CA GLU A 164 23.16 -35.62 -6.51
C GLU A 164 24.08 -34.85 -5.55
N GLN A 165 23.52 -33.94 -4.73
CA GLN A 165 24.34 -33.17 -3.82
C GLN A 165 24.78 -33.99 -2.61
N THR A 166 26.08 -33.93 -2.38
CA THR A 166 26.74 -34.40 -1.17
C THR A 166 27.25 -33.20 -0.38
N GLY A 167 27.51 -33.42 0.91
CA GLY A 167 27.96 -32.39 1.84
C GLY A 167 26.81 -31.68 2.56
N SER A 168 27.14 -30.77 3.47
CA SER A 168 26.15 -29.95 4.16
C SER A 168 25.66 -28.83 3.24
N ILE A 169 24.34 -28.69 3.13
CA ILE A 169 23.72 -27.65 2.32
C ILE A 169 22.81 -26.77 3.16
N ALA A 170 22.71 -25.49 2.79
CA ALA A 170 21.71 -24.58 3.30
C ALA A 170 21.03 -23.88 2.11
N ILE A 171 19.71 -24.03 2.01
CA ILE A 171 18.90 -23.50 0.92
C ILE A 171 18.05 -22.36 1.45
N ILE A 172 18.27 -21.14 0.96
CA ILE A 172 17.49 -19.95 1.31
C ILE A 172 16.49 -19.67 0.20
N ILE A 173 15.21 -19.76 0.51
CA ILE A 173 14.14 -19.43 -0.43
C ILE A 173 13.93 -17.91 -0.46
N ALA A 174 14.24 -17.29 -1.60
CA ALA A 174 14.12 -15.86 -1.83
C ALA A 174 13.01 -15.56 -2.86
N SER A 175 11.77 -15.90 -2.50
CA SER A 175 10.61 -15.80 -3.40
C SER A 175 9.29 -15.55 -2.65
N ILE A 176 8.30 -14.94 -3.33
CA ILE A 176 6.90 -14.88 -2.87
C ILE A 176 6.23 -16.25 -2.91
N HIS A 177 6.76 -17.20 -3.70
CA HIS A 177 6.24 -18.56 -3.85
C HIS A 177 6.91 -19.54 -2.88
N SER A 178 7.27 -19.09 -1.67
CA SER A 178 8.12 -19.89 -0.78
C SER A 178 7.51 -21.21 -0.34
N ALA A 179 6.18 -21.31 -0.26
CA ALA A 179 5.48 -22.54 0.13
C ALA A 179 5.57 -23.61 -0.98
N ALA A 180 5.31 -23.21 -2.22
CA ALA A 180 5.47 -24.10 -3.38
C ALA A 180 6.93 -24.55 -3.53
N MET A 181 7.88 -23.61 -3.41
CA MET A 181 9.31 -23.93 -3.47
C MET A 181 9.74 -24.86 -2.33
N TYR A 182 9.24 -24.66 -1.12
CA TYR A 182 9.50 -25.54 0.02
C TYR A 182 9.01 -26.97 -0.25
N LYS A 183 7.78 -27.12 -0.77
CA LYS A 183 7.25 -28.44 -1.18
C LYS A 183 8.13 -29.09 -2.24
N THR A 184 8.56 -28.33 -3.26
CA THR A 184 9.50 -28.82 -4.28
C THR A 184 10.81 -29.30 -3.67
N LEU A 185 11.40 -28.55 -2.72
CA LEU A 185 12.64 -28.97 -2.06
C LEU A 185 12.47 -30.29 -1.29
N ARG A 186 11.33 -30.49 -0.62
CA ARG A 186 10.99 -31.77 0.04
C ARG A 186 10.85 -32.92 -0.94
N GLU A 187 10.23 -32.69 -2.10
CA GLU A 187 10.14 -33.70 -3.18
C GLU A 187 11.51 -34.09 -3.74
N TYR A 188 12.49 -33.19 -3.65
CA TYR A 188 13.89 -33.45 -4.03
C TYR A 188 14.76 -33.99 -2.87
N GLY A 189 14.17 -34.27 -1.71
CA GLY A 189 14.84 -34.96 -0.60
C GLY A 189 15.55 -34.06 0.40
N CYS A 190 15.37 -32.74 0.35
CA CYS A 190 15.95 -31.82 1.34
C CYS A 190 15.29 -31.97 2.71
N ALA A 191 16.09 -31.95 3.76
CA ALA A 191 15.62 -31.97 5.14
C ALA A 191 15.11 -30.58 5.57
N ASP A 192 14.24 -30.52 6.59
CA ASP A 192 13.63 -29.24 7.00
C ASP A 192 14.64 -28.26 7.58
N GLU A 193 15.63 -28.79 8.29
CA GLU A 193 16.78 -28.09 8.84
C GLU A 193 17.72 -27.50 7.79
N GLU A 194 17.61 -27.91 6.53
CA GLU A 194 18.39 -27.38 5.40
C GLU A 194 17.68 -26.22 4.70
N ILE A 195 16.39 -26.00 4.97
CA ILE A 195 15.55 -25.07 4.21
C ILE A 195 15.20 -23.85 5.07
N PHE A 196 15.64 -22.69 4.60
CA PHE A 196 15.46 -21.39 5.26
C PHE A 196 14.65 -20.45 4.37
N VAL A 197 13.94 -19.51 4.98
CA VAL A 197 13.23 -18.43 4.30
C VAL A 197 13.71 -17.10 4.88
N ASP A 198 13.86 -16.09 4.03
CA ASP A 198 13.95 -14.69 4.46
C ASP A 198 12.53 -14.17 4.69
N PRO A 199 12.06 -14.03 5.95
CA PRO A 199 10.67 -13.72 6.23
C PRO A 199 10.42 -12.22 5.96
N MET A 200 9.85 -11.95 4.79
CA MET A 200 9.24 -10.65 4.47
C MET A 200 7.72 -10.64 4.73
N ASP A 201 7.12 -11.82 4.90
CA ASP A 201 5.68 -12.05 4.99
C ASP A 201 5.35 -12.88 6.23
N ILE A 202 4.20 -12.62 6.85
CA ILE A 202 3.64 -13.49 7.88
C ILE A 202 2.84 -14.60 7.20
N VAL A 203 3.34 -15.84 7.31
CA VAL A 203 2.60 -17.02 6.88
C VAL A 203 1.67 -17.43 8.00
N ILE A 204 0.35 -17.34 7.78
CA ILE A 204 -0.62 -17.84 8.75
C ILE A 204 -0.65 -19.37 8.61
N HIS A 205 -1.12 -19.89 7.48
CA HIS A 205 -1.17 -21.34 7.28
C HIS A 205 -0.25 -21.74 6.14
N ALA A 206 0.59 -22.76 6.35
CA ALA A 206 1.43 -23.30 5.29
C ALA A 206 0.61 -23.80 4.09
N ASP A 207 -0.57 -24.38 4.36
CA ASP A 207 -1.45 -24.95 3.34
C ASP A 207 -2.55 -24.00 2.82
N SER A 208 -2.93 -22.95 3.57
CA SER A 208 -4.08 -22.10 3.18
C SER A 208 -3.72 -20.97 2.20
N GLU A 209 -2.44 -20.87 1.83
CA GLU A 209 -1.88 -19.79 1.01
C GLU A 209 -2.07 -18.36 1.57
N ILE A 210 -2.67 -18.19 2.75
CA ILE A 210 -2.88 -16.87 3.34
C ILE A 210 -1.55 -16.35 3.88
N ARG A 211 -0.97 -15.41 3.12
CA ARG A 211 0.20 -14.62 3.49
C ARG A 211 -0.25 -13.21 3.79
N ILE A 212 0.05 -12.74 4.99
CA ILE A 212 -0.11 -11.33 5.30
C ILE A 212 1.23 -10.67 5.02
N ASN A 213 1.27 -9.82 4.01
CA ASN A 213 2.41 -8.94 3.82
C ASN A 213 2.61 -8.10 5.09
N LEU A 214 3.87 -7.83 5.45
CA LEU A 214 4.20 -7.02 6.61
C LEU A 214 3.46 -5.68 6.62
N PHE A 215 3.46 -4.98 5.48
CA PHE A 215 2.88 -3.63 5.41
C PHE A 215 1.40 -3.57 5.77
N PRO A 216 0.51 -4.36 5.14
CA PRO A 216 -0.86 -4.49 5.58
C PRO A 216 -0.95 -4.79 7.08
N PHE A 217 -0.20 -5.79 7.57
CA PHE A 217 -0.37 -6.28 8.94
C PHE A 217 -0.18 -5.18 10.00
N LEU A 218 0.75 -4.27 9.75
CA LEU A 218 1.04 -3.17 10.66
C LEU A 218 -0.06 -2.12 10.63
N GLN A 219 -0.61 -1.81 9.44
CA GLN A 219 -1.80 -0.95 9.32
C GLN A 219 -3.01 -1.56 10.02
N LEU A 220 -3.17 -2.88 9.93
CA LEU A 220 -4.21 -3.60 10.66
C LEU A 220 -4.07 -3.36 12.16
N GLY A 221 -2.86 -3.47 12.72
CA GLY A 221 -2.65 -3.22 14.16
C GLY A 221 -3.17 -1.85 14.61
N LYS A 222 -2.91 -0.80 13.83
CA LYS A 222 -3.42 0.56 14.06
C LYS A 222 -4.94 0.65 13.91
N GLU A 223 -5.50 -0.02 12.91
CA GLU A 223 -6.94 -0.02 12.67
C GLU A 223 -7.74 -0.76 13.74
N LEU A 224 -7.16 -1.79 14.38
CA LEU A 224 -7.84 -2.58 15.40
C LEU A 224 -7.68 -2.02 16.82
N TYR A 225 -6.66 -1.18 17.05
CA TYR A 225 -6.33 -0.72 18.40
C TYR A 225 -7.49 0.02 19.08
N LYS A 226 -7.80 -0.40 20.31
CA LYS A 226 -8.90 0.14 21.15
C LYS A 226 -10.29 0.09 20.52
N LYS A 227 -10.48 -0.73 19.48
CA LYS A 227 -11.79 -1.01 18.91
C LYS A 227 -12.31 -2.33 19.43
N ASN A 228 -13.63 -2.46 19.51
CA ASN A 228 -14.28 -3.73 19.78
C ASN A 228 -14.32 -4.54 18.49
N VAL A 229 -13.39 -5.49 18.36
CA VAL A 229 -13.20 -6.26 17.13
C VAL A 229 -13.80 -7.66 17.27
N THR A 230 -14.65 -8.02 16.32
CA THR A 230 -15.08 -9.41 16.11
C THR A 230 -14.17 -10.08 15.08
N LEU A 231 -13.53 -11.19 15.45
CA LEU A 231 -12.71 -12.00 14.55
C LEU A 231 -13.53 -13.17 14.00
N TYR A 232 -13.56 -13.34 12.68
CA TYR A 232 -14.38 -14.35 12.01
C TYR A 232 -13.63 -15.08 10.88
N GLY A 233 -13.85 -16.39 10.75
CA GLY A 233 -13.40 -17.20 9.62
C GLY A 233 -13.17 -18.67 9.98
N GLU A 234 -12.34 -19.40 9.22
CA GLU A 234 -11.97 -20.78 9.55
C GLU A 234 -11.28 -20.89 10.91
N LYS A 235 -11.72 -21.85 11.74
CA LYS A 235 -11.38 -21.93 13.17
C LYS A 235 -9.88 -21.95 13.46
N ASN A 236 -9.09 -22.74 12.75
CA ASN A 236 -7.64 -22.81 12.99
C ASN A 236 -6.96 -21.49 12.59
N THR A 237 -7.40 -20.89 11.49
CA THR A 237 -6.92 -19.59 11.02
C THR A 237 -7.26 -18.49 12.02
N VAL A 238 -8.49 -18.46 12.54
CA VAL A 238 -8.97 -17.51 13.55
C VAL A 238 -8.15 -17.61 14.84
N GLU A 239 -7.94 -18.80 15.39
CA GLU A 239 -7.14 -18.96 16.62
C GLU A 239 -5.68 -18.53 16.41
N MET A 240 -5.13 -18.80 15.23
CA MET A 240 -3.78 -18.34 14.92
C MET A 240 -3.69 -16.82 14.79
N VAL A 241 -4.63 -16.18 14.11
CA VAL A 241 -4.68 -14.71 13.95
C VAL A 241 -4.88 -14.04 15.29
N LYS A 242 -5.76 -14.60 16.14
CA LYS A 242 -5.96 -14.17 17.53
C LYS A 242 -4.64 -14.22 18.32
N LYS A 243 -3.91 -15.32 18.21
CA LYS A 243 -2.60 -15.47 18.87
C LYS A 243 -1.59 -14.43 18.37
N ILE A 244 -1.45 -14.28 17.06
CA ILE A 244 -0.52 -13.32 16.42
C ILE A 244 -0.86 -11.88 16.83
N LEU A 245 -2.12 -11.47 16.72
CA LEU A 245 -2.54 -10.10 17.07
C LEU A 245 -2.56 -9.87 18.59
N GLY A 246 -2.70 -10.91 19.40
CA GLY A 246 -2.55 -10.85 20.87
C GLY A 246 -1.15 -10.41 21.30
N HIS A 247 -0.10 -10.77 20.54
CA HIS A 247 1.25 -10.24 20.77
C HIS A 247 1.34 -8.73 20.59
N LEU A 248 0.43 -8.12 19.81
CA LEU A 248 0.29 -6.68 19.62
C LEU A 248 -0.75 -6.04 20.56
N GLU A 249 -1.14 -6.73 21.64
CA GLU A 249 -2.13 -6.24 22.62
C GLU A 249 -3.50 -5.93 22.01
N ILE A 250 -3.80 -6.54 20.85
CA ILE A 250 -5.12 -6.44 20.23
C ILE A 250 -6.00 -7.50 20.87
N THR A 251 -7.12 -7.04 21.42
CA THR A 251 -8.13 -7.90 22.02
C THR A 251 -9.34 -7.98 21.10
N PHE A 252 -10.04 -9.10 21.18
CA PHE A 252 -11.24 -9.37 20.39
C PHE A 252 -12.41 -9.49 21.35
N SER A 253 -13.48 -8.75 21.08
CA SER A 253 -14.72 -8.89 21.85
C SER A 253 -15.33 -10.27 21.60
N ASN A 254 -15.25 -10.73 20.36
CA ASN A 254 -15.81 -11.98 19.89
C ASN A 254 -14.83 -12.71 18.96
N VAL A 255 -14.77 -14.04 19.07
CA VAL A 255 -13.94 -14.91 18.23
C VAL A 255 -14.83 -16.04 17.74
N ILE A 256 -15.14 -16.02 16.45
CA ILE A 256 -16.09 -16.93 15.83
C ILE A 256 -15.35 -17.73 14.77
N GLY A 257 -15.22 -19.03 15.00
CA GLY A 257 -14.51 -19.97 14.13
C GLY A 257 -15.46 -21.00 13.55
N ARG A 258 -15.41 -21.19 12.23
CA ARG A 258 -16.18 -22.20 11.50
C ARG A 258 -15.32 -23.40 11.11
N ASP A 259 -15.90 -24.59 11.08
CA ASP A 259 -15.13 -25.85 10.94
C ASP A 259 -14.77 -26.20 9.49
N THR A 260 -15.43 -25.59 8.50
CA THR A 260 -15.15 -25.86 7.07
C THR A 260 -14.73 -24.60 6.32
N PRO A 261 -14.05 -24.70 5.16
CA PRO A 261 -13.74 -23.53 4.34
C PRO A 261 -14.96 -22.86 3.69
N SER A 262 -16.12 -23.54 3.65
CA SER A 262 -17.38 -23.00 3.10
C SER A 262 -18.24 -22.37 4.19
N GLU A 263 -18.90 -21.26 3.87
CA GLU A 263 -19.85 -20.61 4.79
C GLU A 263 -20.97 -21.59 5.16
N ASP A 264 -21.15 -21.83 6.46
CA ASP A 264 -22.08 -22.82 7.03
C ASP A 264 -23.19 -22.18 7.89
N GLY A 265 -23.27 -20.83 7.87
CA GLY A 265 -24.23 -20.05 8.65
C GLY A 265 -23.67 -19.53 9.96
N THR A 266 -22.46 -19.90 10.35
CA THR A 266 -21.79 -19.35 11.54
C THR A 266 -21.55 -17.84 11.46
N ILE A 267 -21.56 -17.23 10.27
CA ILE A 267 -21.50 -15.76 10.14
C ILE A 267 -22.66 -15.06 10.86
N TYR A 268 -23.81 -15.72 11.03
CA TYR A 268 -24.94 -15.18 11.79
C TYR A 268 -24.65 -15.07 13.29
N ASP A 269 -23.66 -15.79 13.81
CA ASP A 269 -23.24 -15.67 15.22
C ASP A 269 -22.67 -14.29 15.53
N ILE A 270 -22.14 -13.57 14.53
CA ILE A 270 -21.71 -12.17 14.68
C ILE A 270 -22.89 -11.30 15.14
N PHE A 271 -24.09 -11.56 14.61
CA PHE A 271 -25.29 -10.80 14.97
C PHE A 271 -25.81 -11.17 16.37
N TYR A 272 -25.67 -12.43 16.78
CA TYR A 272 -26.17 -12.91 18.07
C TYR A 272 -25.27 -12.51 19.25
N GLN A 273 -23.98 -12.27 19.03
CA GLN A 273 -23.01 -11.93 20.09
C GLN A 273 -22.98 -10.42 20.47
N GLU A 274 -24.13 -9.90 20.89
CA GLU A 274 -24.35 -8.52 21.38
C GLU A 274 -24.30 -7.42 20.30
N ARG A 275 -25.42 -7.28 19.59
CA ARG A 275 -25.69 -6.22 18.62
C ARG A 275 -25.34 -4.83 19.19
N GLY A 276 -24.45 -4.12 18.49
CA GLY A 276 -24.09 -2.73 18.79
C GLY A 276 -22.79 -2.52 19.56
N GLN A 277 -22.09 -3.60 19.94
CA GLN A 277 -20.76 -3.47 20.55
C GLN A 277 -19.60 -3.61 19.57
N THR A 278 -19.79 -4.28 18.42
CA THR A 278 -18.72 -4.47 17.43
C THR A 278 -18.46 -3.21 16.61
N ASP A 279 -17.28 -2.63 16.76
CA ASP A 279 -16.79 -1.53 15.92
C ASP A 279 -16.31 -2.04 14.56
N LEU A 280 -15.60 -3.17 14.54
CA LEU A 280 -15.00 -3.76 13.34
C LEU A 280 -15.15 -5.29 13.31
N ILE A 281 -15.29 -5.83 12.11
CA ILE A 281 -15.23 -7.26 11.82
C ILE A 281 -13.95 -7.52 11.03
N LEU A 282 -13.09 -8.38 11.57
CA LEU A 282 -11.91 -8.88 10.86
C LEU A 282 -12.20 -10.29 10.33
N MET A 283 -12.34 -10.40 9.02
CA MET A 283 -12.52 -11.63 8.28
C MET A 283 -11.15 -12.24 7.98
N THR A 284 -10.86 -13.46 8.45
CA THR A 284 -9.64 -14.18 8.08
C THR A 284 -9.74 -14.86 6.71
N ASP A 285 -10.96 -15.02 6.20
CA ASP A 285 -11.25 -15.63 4.91
C ASP A 285 -10.87 -14.72 3.72
N LYS A 286 -10.78 -15.33 2.54
CA LYS A 286 -10.74 -14.57 1.27
C LYS A 286 -12.07 -13.82 1.10
N PRO A 287 -12.05 -12.60 0.52
CA PRO A 287 -13.26 -11.86 0.16
C PRO A 287 -14.30 -12.74 -0.54
N ASN A 288 -15.51 -12.80 0.02
CA ASN A 288 -16.62 -13.63 -0.47
C ASN A 288 -17.91 -12.80 -0.51
N SER A 289 -18.64 -12.85 -1.63
CA SER A 289 -19.83 -12.00 -1.86
C SER A 289 -20.99 -12.33 -0.96
N LEU A 290 -21.25 -13.63 -0.73
CA LEU A 290 -22.32 -14.08 0.16
C LEU A 290 -22.06 -13.59 1.58
N GLN A 291 -20.85 -13.80 2.11
CA GLN A 291 -20.49 -13.33 3.45
C GLN A 291 -20.60 -11.80 3.56
N HIS A 292 -20.11 -11.08 2.55
CA HIS A 292 -20.18 -9.63 2.53
C HIS A 292 -21.62 -9.11 2.53
N GLU A 293 -22.48 -9.68 1.68
CA GLU A 293 -23.90 -9.32 1.58
C GLU A 293 -24.63 -9.61 2.88
N ILE A 294 -24.36 -10.75 3.53
CA ILE A 294 -24.94 -11.08 4.85
C ILE A 294 -24.59 -9.99 5.87
N LEU A 295 -23.33 -9.55 5.94
CA LEU A 295 -22.91 -8.49 6.87
C LEU A 295 -23.57 -7.13 6.58
N LEU A 296 -23.71 -6.76 5.30
CA LEU A 296 -24.44 -5.55 4.92
C LEU A 296 -25.92 -5.64 5.29
N ASN A 297 -26.56 -6.80 5.09
CA ASN A 297 -27.95 -7.06 5.48
C ASN A 297 -28.14 -7.06 7.01
N MET A 298 -27.08 -7.35 7.77
CA MET A 298 -27.04 -7.17 9.23
C MET A 298 -26.81 -5.71 9.66
N ASN A 299 -26.76 -4.78 8.71
CA ASN A 299 -26.57 -3.34 8.91
C ASN A 299 -25.15 -2.96 9.38
N TYR A 300 -24.14 -3.78 9.09
CA TYR A 300 -22.75 -3.36 9.20
C TYR A 300 -22.37 -2.50 7.98
N ALA A 301 -21.74 -1.35 8.21
CA ALA A 301 -21.22 -0.54 7.12
C ALA A 301 -19.99 -1.24 6.50
N GLU A 302 -19.79 -1.11 5.18
CA GLU A 302 -18.64 -1.70 4.47
C GLU A 302 -17.30 -1.33 5.12
N ARG A 303 -17.15 -0.07 5.55
CA ARG A 303 -15.93 0.41 6.22
C ARG A 303 -15.62 -0.33 7.54
N ASN A 304 -16.60 -1.01 8.12
CA ASN A 304 -16.45 -1.78 9.36
C ASN A 304 -16.02 -3.24 9.10
N ILE A 305 -15.89 -3.66 7.84
CA ILE A 305 -15.53 -5.03 7.46
C ILE A 305 -14.11 -5.02 6.87
N LEU A 306 -13.21 -5.81 7.44
CA LEU A 306 -11.82 -5.96 7.01
C LEU A 306 -11.56 -7.40 6.57
N TYR A 307 -10.84 -7.59 5.47
CA TYR A 307 -10.41 -8.91 5.02
C TYR A 307 -8.90 -9.06 5.14
N LEU A 308 -8.47 -10.10 5.85
CA LEU A 308 -7.06 -10.40 6.11
C LEU A 308 -6.29 -10.83 4.88
N ALA A 309 -6.95 -11.53 3.97
CA ALA A 309 -6.39 -11.95 2.70
C ALA A 309 -6.38 -10.83 1.64
N SER A 310 -6.87 -9.63 1.97
CA SER A 310 -6.73 -8.47 1.06
C SER A 310 -5.27 -8.03 0.98
N GLU A 311 -4.81 -7.68 -0.22
CA GLU A 311 -3.44 -7.16 -0.43
C GLU A 311 -3.14 -5.92 0.41
N THR A 312 -4.18 -5.13 0.74
CA THR A 312 -4.14 -4.07 1.76
C THR A 312 -5.48 -3.98 2.51
N PHE A 313 -5.44 -3.66 3.80
CA PHE A 313 -6.65 -3.61 4.65
C PHE A 313 -7.55 -2.40 4.39
N PHE A 314 -7.07 -1.42 3.62
CA PHE A 314 -7.88 -0.29 3.22
C PHE A 314 -8.53 -0.50 1.86
N TYR A 315 -8.27 -1.60 1.14
CA TYR A 315 -8.99 -1.90 -0.10
C TYR A 315 -10.46 -2.25 0.16
N SER A 316 -11.34 -1.75 -0.71
CA SER A 316 -12.77 -2.03 -0.66
C SER A 316 -13.07 -3.44 -1.14
N TYR A 317 -14.12 -4.05 -0.58
CA TYR A 317 -14.66 -5.31 -1.10
C TYR A 317 -15.07 -5.18 -2.58
N ARG A 318 -15.55 -4.00 -2.99
CA ARG A 318 -15.92 -3.67 -4.38
C ARG A 318 -14.78 -3.92 -5.36
N LYS A 319 -13.52 -3.80 -4.93
CA LYS A 319 -12.36 -4.10 -5.79
C LYS A 319 -12.40 -5.54 -6.33
N HIS A 320 -12.97 -6.48 -5.57
CA HIS A 320 -13.11 -7.88 -5.95
C HIS A 320 -14.34 -8.14 -6.85
N LEU A 321 -15.27 -7.20 -6.93
CA LEU A 321 -16.44 -7.26 -7.82
C LEU A 321 -16.14 -6.70 -9.21
N LEU A 322 -14.99 -6.07 -9.40
CA LEU A 322 -14.61 -5.45 -10.65
C LEU A 322 -13.63 -6.33 -11.41
N HIS A 323 -13.88 -6.45 -12.70
CA HIS A 323 -12.94 -7.02 -13.63
C HIS A 323 -11.95 -5.96 -14.08
N MET A 324 -10.68 -6.34 -14.12
CA MET A 324 -9.63 -5.52 -14.70
C MET A 324 -9.52 -5.87 -16.18
N GLY A 325 -9.76 -4.88 -17.04
CA GLY A 325 -9.61 -5.01 -18.49
C GLY A 325 -8.33 -4.34 -18.96
N LEU A 326 -7.67 -4.93 -19.97
CA LEU A 326 -6.62 -4.21 -20.69
C LEU A 326 -7.25 -3.14 -21.56
N ASP A 327 -6.76 -1.91 -21.43
CA ASP A 327 -7.17 -0.78 -22.24
C ASP A 327 -5.98 -0.41 -23.14
N PRO A 328 -6.09 -0.46 -24.47
CA PRO A 328 -4.95 -0.23 -25.35
C PRO A 328 -4.41 1.21 -25.25
N ILE A 329 -5.23 2.18 -24.87
CA ILE A 329 -4.88 3.61 -24.79
C ILE A 329 -4.50 4.01 -23.37
N LEU A 330 -5.20 3.49 -22.37
CA LEU A 330 -4.99 3.84 -20.96
C LEU A 330 -4.14 2.80 -20.19
N GLY A 331 -3.79 1.69 -20.82
CA GLY A 331 -3.15 0.51 -20.22
C GLY A 331 -4.15 -0.47 -19.63
N TYR A 332 -5.05 0.03 -18.79
CA TYR A 332 -6.09 -0.80 -18.19
C TYR A 332 -7.31 0.03 -17.75
N GLY A 333 -8.42 -0.65 -17.50
CA GLY A 333 -9.65 -0.09 -16.95
C GLY A 333 -10.33 -1.09 -15.99
N LYS A 334 -11.39 -0.63 -15.30
CA LYS A 334 -12.20 -1.45 -14.39
C LYS A 334 -13.63 -1.51 -14.88
N PHE A 335 -14.18 -2.71 -15.05
CA PHE A 335 -15.57 -2.89 -15.49
C PHE A 335 -16.32 -3.89 -14.61
N SER A 336 -17.65 -3.75 -14.58
CA SER A 336 -18.56 -4.73 -13.97
C SER A 336 -19.46 -5.32 -15.05
N GLU A 337 -19.77 -6.61 -15.01
CA GLU A 337 -20.57 -7.31 -16.05
C GLU A 337 -21.91 -6.61 -16.37
N ASN A 338 -22.48 -5.91 -15.39
CA ASN A 338 -23.82 -5.32 -15.48
C ASN A 338 -23.86 -3.82 -15.87
N LYS A 339 -22.71 -3.15 -16.11
CA LYS A 339 -22.68 -1.71 -16.43
C LYS A 339 -22.17 -1.45 -17.84
N LYS A 340 -22.91 -0.62 -18.61
CA LYS A 340 -22.53 -0.15 -19.95
C LYS A 340 -21.36 0.84 -19.94
N SER A 341 -21.22 1.63 -18.88
CA SER A 341 -20.10 2.55 -18.68
C SER A 341 -18.94 1.79 -18.04
N MET A 342 -17.92 1.49 -18.83
CA MET A 342 -16.80 0.60 -18.45
C MET A 342 -15.69 1.31 -17.66
N LEU A 343 -15.85 2.59 -17.30
CA LEU A 343 -14.73 3.44 -16.91
C LEU A 343 -15.06 4.56 -15.92
N PHE A 344 -16.33 4.75 -15.58
CA PHE A 344 -16.78 5.71 -14.59
C PHE A 344 -17.71 5.06 -13.59
N SER A 345 -17.59 5.46 -12.33
CA SER A 345 -18.62 5.17 -11.34
C SER A 345 -19.64 6.31 -11.33
N GLU A 346 -20.93 5.97 -11.40
CA GLU A 346 -22.01 6.93 -11.63
C GLU A 346 -22.80 7.19 -10.34
N HIS A 347 -22.98 8.47 -10.00
CA HIS A 347 -23.79 8.93 -8.88
C HIS A 347 -24.80 9.96 -9.38
N ILE A 348 -26.09 9.63 -9.32
CA ILE A 348 -27.17 10.49 -9.82
C ILE A 348 -28.13 10.81 -8.68
N TRP A 349 -28.43 12.10 -8.49
CA TRP A 349 -29.45 12.55 -7.56
C TRP A 349 -30.23 13.74 -8.12
N ILE A 350 -31.55 13.60 -8.18
CA ILE A 350 -32.46 14.64 -8.68
C ILE A 350 -33.37 15.09 -7.53
N ASN A 351 -33.36 16.39 -7.23
CA ASN A 351 -34.21 16.96 -6.20
C ASN A 351 -35.68 17.02 -6.67
N ALA A 352 -36.53 16.17 -6.11
CA ALA A 352 -37.94 16.05 -6.51
C ALA A 352 -38.86 17.16 -5.97
N LYS A 353 -38.38 18.06 -5.09
CA LYS A 353 -39.23 19.03 -4.37
C LYS A 353 -39.69 20.24 -5.20
N THR A 354 -39.26 20.40 -6.44
CA THR A 354 -39.55 21.59 -7.27
C THR A 354 -40.22 21.22 -8.59
N GLN A 355 -41.38 20.55 -8.53
CA GLN A 355 -42.06 19.90 -9.67
C GLN A 355 -42.50 20.78 -10.86
N THR A 356 -42.25 22.10 -10.86
CA THR A 356 -42.65 22.97 -11.98
C THR A 356 -41.49 23.66 -12.71
N GLN A 357 -40.28 23.72 -12.14
CA GLN A 357 -39.10 24.38 -12.75
C GLN A 357 -37.79 23.80 -12.17
N VAL A 358 -37.53 22.49 -12.31
CA VAL A 358 -36.25 21.92 -11.86
C VAL A 358 -35.18 22.27 -12.91
N PRO A 359 -34.12 23.02 -12.58
CA PRO A 359 -32.99 23.16 -13.49
C PRO A 359 -32.39 21.77 -13.79
N PRO A 360 -31.88 21.54 -15.01
CA PRO A 360 -31.24 20.26 -15.34
C PRO A 360 -30.08 19.99 -14.38
N PRO A 361 -29.87 18.72 -13.95
CA PRO A 361 -28.79 18.39 -13.03
C PRO A 361 -27.44 18.89 -13.57
N VAL A 362 -26.56 19.32 -12.66
CA VAL A 362 -25.18 19.64 -13.03
C VAL A 362 -24.43 18.33 -13.30
N ARG A 363 -23.79 18.22 -14.46
CA ARG A 363 -22.97 17.06 -14.81
C ARG A 363 -21.53 17.31 -14.42
N ILE A 364 -20.99 16.48 -13.54
CA ILE A 364 -19.64 16.61 -13.01
C ILE A 364 -18.84 15.37 -13.38
N VAL A 365 -17.68 15.54 -13.99
CA VAL A 365 -16.68 14.46 -14.14
C VAL A 365 -15.53 14.72 -13.20
N THR A 366 -15.09 13.68 -12.48
CA THR A 366 -13.85 13.73 -11.69
C THR A 366 -12.79 12.84 -12.33
N LEU A 367 -11.56 13.34 -12.45
CA LEU A 367 -10.40 12.62 -12.96
C LEU A 367 -9.33 12.53 -11.87
N GLY A 368 -8.53 11.46 -11.90
CA GLY A 368 -7.43 11.29 -10.97
C GLY A 368 -6.93 9.86 -10.85
N GLY A 369 -6.05 9.66 -9.87
CA GLY A 369 -5.47 8.37 -9.53
C GLY A 369 -6.31 7.54 -8.54
N SER A 370 -5.61 6.71 -7.76
CA SER A 370 -6.19 5.88 -6.70
C SER A 370 -6.85 6.67 -5.55
N THR A 371 -6.47 7.94 -5.39
CA THR A 371 -7.05 8.85 -4.39
C THR A 371 -8.43 9.39 -4.77
N THR A 372 -8.80 9.24 -6.04
CA THR A 372 -10.12 9.59 -6.60
C THR A 372 -10.97 8.33 -6.87
N ASP A 373 -10.34 7.17 -7.05
CA ASP A 373 -10.99 5.87 -7.32
C ASP A 373 -11.79 5.33 -6.12
N GLU A 374 -13.13 5.36 -6.22
CA GLU A 374 -14.04 4.87 -5.18
C GLU A 374 -14.11 3.35 -5.02
N ASN A 375 -13.53 2.60 -5.96
CA ASN A 375 -13.48 1.15 -5.89
C ASN A 375 -12.14 0.65 -5.37
N GLY A 376 -11.17 1.55 -5.23
CA GLY A 376 -9.87 1.25 -4.65
C GLY A 376 -9.98 1.02 -3.15
N ILE A 377 -10.60 1.95 -2.43
CA ILE A 377 -10.51 2.02 -0.95
C ILE A 377 -11.86 1.84 -0.25
N ARG A 378 -11.88 1.21 0.94
CA ARG A 378 -13.09 0.97 1.76
C ARG A 378 -13.72 2.23 2.32
N ASN A 379 -12.92 3.28 2.47
CA ASN A 379 -13.39 4.55 2.99
C ASN A 379 -14.13 5.27 1.88
N LYS A 380 -15.20 5.96 2.26
CA LYS A 380 -15.85 6.90 1.37
C LYS A 380 -14.83 7.92 0.86
N THR A 381 -14.73 8.03 -0.46
CA THR A 381 -13.80 8.90 -1.19
C THR A 381 -14.31 10.33 -1.24
N TRP A 382 -13.44 11.27 -1.63
CA TRP A 382 -13.83 12.67 -1.74
C TRP A 382 -14.94 12.91 -2.79
N PRO A 383 -15.04 12.21 -3.95
CA PRO A 383 -16.16 12.41 -4.87
C PRO A 383 -17.49 11.96 -4.27
N GLU A 384 -17.47 10.85 -3.50
CA GLU A 384 -18.65 10.38 -2.79
C GLU A 384 -19.08 11.34 -1.67
N TYR A 385 -18.13 12.00 -0.98
CA TYR A 385 -18.46 13.06 -0.02
C TYR A 385 -18.93 14.35 -0.69
N LEU A 386 -18.41 14.68 -1.87
CA LEU A 386 -18.90 15.81 -2.66
C LEU A 386 -20.38 15.61 -3.05
N CYS A 387 -20.75 14.38 -3.41
CA CYS A 387 -22.15 14.00 -3.63
C CYS A 387 -23.04 14.25 -2.40
N ASP A 388 -22.54 13.99 -1.19
CA ASP A 388 -23.28 14.32 0.04
C ASP A 388 -23.44 15.82 0.20
N SER A 389 -22.37 16.60 0.02
CA SER A 389 -22.42 18.06 0.12
C SER A 389 -23.40 18.68 -0.88
N LEU A 390 -23.41 18.21 -2.14
CA LEU A 390 -24.37 18.65 -3.16
C LEU A 390 -25.82 18.32 -2.76
N ARG A 391 -26.06 17.13 -2.20
CA ARG A 391 -27.38 16.69 -1.73
C ARG A 391 -27.86 17.51 -0.52
N GLU A 392 -26.98 17.75 0.45
CA GLU A 392 -27.24 18.58 1.63
C GLU A 392 -27.65 20.01 1.23
N HIS A 393 -27.07 20.54 0.15
CA HIS A 393 -27.40 21.86 -0.41
C HIS A 393 -28.47 21.82 -1.51
N HIS A 394 -29.17 20.68 -1.66
CA HIS A 394 -30.31 20.54 -2.55
C HIS A 394 -30.03 20.72 -4.06
N ILE A 395 -28.79 20.49 -4.49
CA ILE A 395 -28.33 20.62 -5.88
C ILE A 395 -28.50 19.28 -6.61
N SER A 396 -29.32 19.24 -7.66
CA SER A 396 -29.44 18.06 -8.53
C SER A 396 -28.14 17.84 -9.33
N TYR A 397 -27.63 16.62 -9.37
CA TYR A 397 -26.35 16.31 -10.02
C TYR A 397 -26.31 14.94 -10.71
N GLU A 398 -25.42 14.82 -11.70
CA GLU A 398 -24.95 13.58 -12.32
C GLU A 398 -23.42 13.58 -12.22
N LEU A 399 -22.85 12.85 -11.26
CA LEU A 399 -21.40 12.78 -11.04
C LEU A 399 -20.84 11.46 -11.59
N TYR A 400 -19.81 11.59 -12.43
CA TYR A 400 -19.08 10.50 -13.06
C TYR A 400 -17.65 10.46 -12.51
N ASN A 401 -17.37 9.51 -11.64
CA ASN A 401 -16.06 9.34 -11.04
C ASN A 401 -15.15 8.51 -11.95
N GLY A 402 -14.19 9.18 -12.58
CA GLY A 402 -13.22 8.60 -13.51
C GLY A 402 -11.85 8.29 -12.89
N GLY A 403 -11.72 8.33 -11.56
CA GLY A 403 -10.49 7.97 -10.86
C GLY A 403 -10.09 6.51 -11.07
N LEU A 404 -8.82 6.25 -11.37
CA LEU A 404 -8.29 4.90 -11.54
C LEU A 404 -6.90 4.73 -10.92
N GLU A 405 -6.66 3.58 -10.28
CA GLU A 405 -5.44 3.31 -9.52
C GLU A 405 -4.13 3.52 -10.34
N ALA A 406 -3.18 4.27 -9.78
CA ALA A 406 -1.93 4.62 -10.46
C ALA A 406 -2.08 5.41 -11.78
N PHE A 407 -3.26 5.96 -12.11
CA PHE A 407 -3.38 6.88 -13.24
C PHE A 407 -2.56 8.15 -13.00
N ASN A 408 -1.77 8.53 -14.01
CA ASN A 408 -1.09 9.82 -14.04
C ASN A 408 -1.89 10.83 -14.88
N VAL A 409 -1.44 12.09 -14.86
CA VAL A 409 -2.10 13.19 -15.58
C VAL A 409 -2.19 13.02 -17.11
N SER A 410 -1.32 12.20 -17.73
CA SER A 410 -1.43 11.87 -19.16
C SER A 410 -2.55 10.89 -19.45
N GLN A 411 -2.74 9.89 -18.58
CA GLN A 411 -3.90 9.01 -18.68
C GLN A 411 -5.20 9.75 -18.38
N GLU A 412 -5.19 10.70 -17.44
CA GLU A 412 -6.32 11.60 -17.22
C GLU A 412 -6.64 12.42 -18.49
N LEU A 413 -5.63 12.98 -19.16
CA LEU A 413 -5.81 13.72 -20.40
C LEU A 413 -6.39 12.85 -21.53
N LEU A 414 -5.85 11.65 -21.73
CA LEU A 414 -6.35 10.72 -22.76
C LEU A 414 -7.79 10.28 -22.45
N LYS A 415 -8.10 10.01 -21.18
CA LYS A 415 -9.45 9.68 -20.72
C LYS A 415 -10.42 10.86 -20.88
N LEU A 416 -9.96 12.09 -20.65
CA LEU A 416 -10.76 13.30 -20.90
C LEU A 416 -11.19 13.38 -22.36
N ILE A 417 -10.25 13.22 -23.30
CA ILE A 417 -10.51 13.29 -24.74
C ILE A 417 -11.46 12.19 -25.20
N ARG A 418 -11.18 10.95 -24.79
CA ARG A 418 -11.87 9.77 -25.34
C ARG A 418 -13.22 9.51 -24.67
N ASP A 419 -13.28 9.67 -23.35
CA ASP A 419 -14.41 9.17 -22.56
C ASP A 419 -15.20 10.30 -21.89
N ALA A 420 -14.54 11.25 -21.21
CA ALA A 420 -15.25 12.28 -20.47
C ALA A 420 -15.95 13.30 -21.39
N ALA A 421 -15.34 13.65 -22.53
CA ALA A 421 -15.94 14.56 -23.50
C ALA A 421 -17.31 14.08 -24.01
N GLU A 422 -17.47 12.77 -24.19
CA GLU A 422 -18.73 12.15 -24.64
C GLU A 422 -19.86 12.26 -23.60
N LEU A 423 -19.52 12.38 -22.31
CA LEU A 423 -20.48 12.60 -21.24
C LEU A 423 -21.05 14.02 -21.23
N LYS A 424 -20.44 14.95 -21.98
CA LYS A 424 -20.81 16.38 -22.04
C LYS A 424 -20.98 16.97 -20.63
N PRO A 425 -19.96 16.88 -19.76
CA PRO A 425 -20.06 17.41 -18.42
C PRO A 425 -20.16 18.94 -18.45
N ASP A 426 -20.82 19.51 -17.45
CA ASP A 426 -20.77 20.95 -17.20
C ASP A 426 -19.41 21.30 -16.54
N ILE A 427 -18.90 20.39 -15.70
CA ILE A 427 -17.68 20.59 -14.89
C ILE A 427 -16.77 19.35 -14.97
N CYS A 428 -15.47 19.57 -15.18
CA CYS A 428 -14.42 18.57 -15.06
C CYS A 428 -13.44 18.94 -13.95
N ILE A 429 -13.26 18.06 -12.97
CA ILE A 429 -12.35 18.24 -11.82
C ILE A 429 -11.21 17.22 -11.92
N SER A 430 -9.97 17.67 -12.12
CA SER A 430 -8.77 16.82 -12.05
C SER A 430 -8.13 16.93 -10.67
N TYR A 431 -8.04 15.81 -9.95
CA TYR A 431 -7.34 15.70 -8.66
C TYR A 431 -6.08 14.87 -8.85
N SER A 432 -4.94 15.53 -9.05
CA SER A 432 -3.74 14.91 -9.62
C SER A 432 -2.43 15.42 -8.99
N SER A 433 -1.30 14.93 -9.51
CA SER A 433 0.12 15.16 -9.16
C SER A 433 0.81 14.00 -8.45
N VAL A 434 0.13 13.28 -7.57
CA VAL A 434 0.80 12.32 -6.67
C VAL A 434 1.47 11.17 -7.43
N ASN A 435 0.81 10.64 -8.45
CA ASN A 435 1.37 9.59 -9.31
C ASN A 435 2.47 10.13 -10.22
N ASN A 436 2.43 11.41 -10.62
CA ASN A 436 3.50 12.05 -11.37
C ASN A 436 4.76 12.29 -10.53
N ILE A 437 4.61 12.45 -9.21
CA ILE A 437 5.73 12.54 -8.27
C ILE A 437 6.32 11.15 -8.04
N PHE A 438 5.50 10.14 -7.72
CA PHE A 438 5.99 8.85 -7.21
C PHE A 438 6.16 7.74 -8.23
N SER A 439 5.78 7.95 -9.50
CA SER A 439 6.10 7.00 -10.55
C SER A 439 7.62 7.03 -10.79
N SER A 440 8.36 6.29 -9.97
CA SER A 440 9.77 5.93 -10.21
C SER A 440 9.98 5.39 -11.63
N GLN A 441 8.91 4.85 -12.21
CA GLN A 441 8.80 4.29 -13.55
C GLN A 441 8.59 5.32 -14.67
N MET A 442 8.19 6.56 -14.40
CA MET A 442 8.19 7.62 -15.43
C MET A 442 9.57 8.24 -15.63
N CYS A 443 10.52 8.01 -14.72
CA CYS A 443 11.84 8.62 -14.79
C CYS A 443 12.92 7.82 -15.50
N GLU A 444 12.70 6.52 -15.67
CA GLU A 444 13.54 5.71 -16.57
C GLU A 444 12.91 5.58 -17.97
N ASN A 445 11.64 5.98 -18.10
CA ASN A 445 10.91 5.88 -19.35
C ASN A 445 10.80 7.25 -20.01
N ASP A 446 11.51 7.38 -21.12
CA ASP A 446 11.50 8.51 -22.03
C ASP A 446 10.11 8.91 -22.58
N SER A 447 9.04 8.13 -22.35
CA SER A 447 7.76 8.24 -23.06
C SER A 447 6.62 8.55 -22.09
N PRO A 448 6.32 9.83 -21.82
CA PRO A 448 5.51 10.22 -20.68
C PRO A 448 3.99 10.00 -20.87
N PHE A 449 3.56 9.60 -22.06
CA PHE A 449 2.18 9.17 -22.35
C PHE A 449 1.97 7.66 -22.23
N ILE A 450 3.04 6.89 -22.00
CA ILE A 450 2.98 5.43 -21.92
C ILE A 450 3.28 5.00 -20.49
N ASN A 451 2.32 4.36 -19.84
CA ASN A 451 2.54 3.79 -18.52
C ASN A 451 3.26 2.42 -18.59
N GLU A 452 3.86 1.98 -17.48
CA GLU A 452 4.59 0.70 -17.42
C GLU A 452 3.70 -0.50 -17.78
N ARG A 453 2.42 -0.47 -17.42
CA ARG A 453 1.49 -1.58 -17.71
C ARG A 453 1.25 -1.71 -19.22
N GLN A 454 1.16 -0.60 -19.95
CA GLN A 454 1.15 -0.59 -21.41
C GLN A 454 2.43 -1.20 -21.96
N LYS A 455 3.58 -0.82 -21.41
CA LYS A 455 4.87 -1.40 -21.82
C LYS A 455 4.86 -2.92 -21.67
N ILE A 456 4.50 -3.42 -20.49
CA ILE A 456 4.40 -4.87 -20.24
C ILE A 456 3.49 -5.57 -21.25
N VAL A 457 2.33 -4.98 -21.55
CA VAL A 457 1.38 -5.54 -22.53
C VAL A 457 2.00 -5.57 -23.93
N PHE A 458 2.50 -4.43 -24.42
CA PHE A 458 3.06 -4.37 -25.77
C PHE A 458 4.37 -5.16 -25.89
N ASP A 459 5.21 -5.19 -24.87
CA ASP A 459 6.41 -6.04 -24.81
C ASP A 459 6.04 -7.52 -24.90
N THR A 460 4.93 -7.92 -24.29
CA THR A 460 4.41 -9.29 -24.42
C THR A 460 3.84 -9.57 -25.80
N LEU A 461 3.20 -8.58 -26.43
CA LEU A 461 2.50 -8.77 -27.70
C LEU A 461 3.37 -8.57 -28.94
N HIS A 462 4.40 -7.73 -28.93
CA HIS A 462 5.12 -7.32 -30.15
C HIS A 462 5.78 -8.50 -30.88
N THR A 463 6.13 -9.58 -30.16
CA THR A 463 6.66 -10.80 -30.74
C THR A 463 5.64 -11.61 -31.55
N HIS A 464 4.36 -11.27 -31.42
CA HIS A 464 3.23 -11.98 -32.02
C HIS A 464 2.38 -11.09 -32.94
N ILE A 465 2.65 -9.79 -32.99
CA ILE A 465 1.91 -8.86 -33.84
C ILE A 465 2.52 -8.84 -35.24
N ASP A 466 1.67 -9.09 -36.23
CA ASP A 466 1.94 -8.84 -37.63
C ASP A 466 1.44 -7.42 -37.99
N VAL A 467 2.35 -6.59 -38.48
CA VAL A 467 2.10 -5.26 -39.04
C VAL A 467 2.36 -5.34 -40.55
N PHE A 468 1.28 -5.41 -41.33
CA PHE A 468 1.30 -5.43 -42.81
C PHE A 468 2.07 -6.62 -43.44
N GLY A 469 1.87 -7.83 -42.92
CA GLY A 469 2.54 -9.07 -43.35
C GLY A 469 3.96 -9.24 -42.79
N LYS A 470 4.34 -8.44 -41.78
CA LYS A 470 5.67 -8.46 -41.16
C LYS A 470 5.55 -8.43 -39.65
N ARG A 471 6.29 -9.30 -38.98
CA ARG A 471 6.42 -9.24 -37.51
C ARG A 471 6.98 -7.88 -37.10
N ALA A 472 6.38 -7.25 -36.09
CA ALA A 472 6.91 -6.00 -35.53
C ALA A 472 8.35 -6.20 -35.04
N GLU A 473 9.28 -5.40 -35.56
CA GLU A 473 10.71 -5.47 -35.21
C GLU A 473 10.99 -4.82 -33.84
N CYS A 474 10.23 -3.79 -33.50
CA CYS A 474 10.32 -3.06 -32.23
C CYS A 474 8.99 -2.41 -31.87
N ILE A 475 8.93 -1.81 -30.68
CA ILE A 475 7.83 -0.95 -30.25
C ILE A 475 8.34 0.49 -30.20
N GLU A 476 7.68 1.38 -30.92
CA GLU A 476 7.97 2.81 -30.91
C GLU A 476 7.06 3.50 -29.88
N TRP A 477 7.67 4.14 -28.89
CA TRP A 477 6.95 4.77 -27.77
C TRP A 477 6.75 6.28 -27.96
N GLY A 478 7.26 6.83 -29.06
CA GLY A 478 7.22 8.24 -29.38
C GLY A 478 8.44 8.99 -28.85
N MET A 479 8.40 10.32 -28.97
CA MET A 479 9.54 11.16 -28.63
C MET A 479 9.88 11.12 -27.14
N VAL A 480 11.18 11.13 -26.87
CA VAL A 480 11.73 11.27 -25.53
C VAL A 480 11.37 12.64 -24.94
N GLY A 481 10.67 12.64 -23.81
CA GLY A 481 10.36 13.86 -23.08
C GLY A 481 11.59 14.44 -22.40
N SER A 482 11.99 15.66 -22.75
CA SER A 482 13.07 16.40 -22.06
C SER A 482 12.57 17.29 -20.91
N LYS A 483 11.25 17.31 -20.67
CA LYS A 483 10.64 18.15 -19.64
C LYS A 483 10.80 17.51 -18.27
N GLU A 484 11.06 18.38 -17.30
CA GLU A 484 11.01 18.04 -15.88
C GLU A 484 9.58 17.65 -15.46
N ARG A 485 9.45 16.80 -14.42
CA ARG A 485 8.16 16.20 -14.05
C ARG A 485 7.06 17.23 -13.78
N SER A 486 7.37 18.33 -13.11
CA SER A 486 6.41 19.39 -12.79
C SER A 486 6.00 20.19 -14.02
N ASP A 487 6.94 20.50 -14.92
CA ASP A 487 6.63 21.14 -16.21
C ASP A 487 5.79 20.23 -17.11
N PHE A 488 6.10 18.93 -17.09
CA PHE A 488 5.31 17.95 -17.80
C PHE A 488 3.89 17.93 -17.26
N TRP A 489 3.71 17.76 -15.94
CA TRP A 489 2.39 17.80 -15.30
C TRP A 489 1.63 19.07 -15.66
N LEU A 490 2.25 20.25 -15.49
CA LEU A 490 1.63 21.53 -15.81
C LEU A 490 1.21 21.62 -17.29
N SER A 491 2.02 21.08 -18.20
CA SER A 491 1.67 21.07 -19.62
C SER A 491 0.45 20.18 -19.92
N GLN A 492 0.30 19.05 -19.22
CA GLN A 492 -0.88 18.20 -19.37
C GLN A 492 -2.14 18.89 -18.81
N ILE A 493 -2.03 19.54 -17.64
CA ILE A 493 -3.12 20.31 -17.04
C ILE A 493 -3.57 21.46 -17.97
N LYS A 494 -2.62 22.19 -18.59
CA LYS A 494 -2.93 23.21 -19.60
C LYS A 494 -3.67 22.64 -20.82
N MET A 495 -3.28 21.44 -21.28
CA MET A 495 -3.97 20.76 -22.38
C MET A 495 -5.38 20.33 -21.99
N GLN A 496 -5.58 19.79 -20.78
CA GLN A 496 -6.90 19.44 -20.28
C GLN A 496 -7.82 20.68 -20.22
N LYS A 497 -7.34 21.80 -19.68
CA LYS A 497 -8.06 23.08 -19.67
C LYS A 497 -8.44 23.53 -21.08
N ALA A 498 -7.49 23.51 -22.03
CA ALA A 498 -7.74 23.94 -23.41
C ALA A 498 -8.81 23.09 -24.11
N ILE A 499 -8.83 21.78 -23.86
CA ILE A 499 -9.87 20.87 -24.39
C ILE A 499 -11.22 21.18 -23.75
N CYS A 500 -11.26 21.40 -22.43
CA CYS A 500 -12.49 21.75 -21.74
C CYS A 500 -13.06 23.07 -22.26
N ASP A 501 -12.23 24.10 -22.45
CA ASP A 501 -12.66 25.38 -23.03
C ASP A 501 -13.24 25.22 -24.44
N ALA A 502 -12.57 24.43 -25.28
CA ALA A 502 -13.05 24.14 -26.64
C ALA A 502 -14.41 23.42 -26.65
N LEU A 503 -14.74 22.70 -25.58
CA LEU A 503 -16.00 21.96 -25.40
C LEU A 503 -17.00 22.69 -24.50
N SER A 504 -16.71 23.93 -24.08
CA SER A 504 -17.52 24.69 -23.13
C SER A 504 -17.75 23.96 -21.79
N ILE A 505 -16.74 23.22 -21.33
CA ILE A 505 -16.70 22.52 -20.05
C ILE A 505 -15.90 23.38 -19.06
N GLN A 506 -16.43 23.63 -17.87
CA GLN A 506 -15.67 24.30 -16.82
C GLN A 506 -14.61 23.34 -16.27
N TYR A 507 -13.37 23.79 -16.12
CA TYR A 507 -12.27 22.94 -15.68
C TYR A 507 -11.63 23.45 -14.40
N ILE A 508 -11.41 22.53 -13.47
CA ILE A 508 -10.77 22.75 -12.18
C ILE A 508 -9.67 21.70 -12.02
N SER A 509 -8.45 22.13 -11.74
CA SER A 509 -7.35 21.25 -11.35
C SER A 509 -6.99 21.47 -9.90
N ILE A 510 -6.86 20.38 -9.15
CA ILE A 510 -6.45 20.38 -7.76
C ILE A 510 -5.06 19.78 -7.66
N LEU A 511 -4.11 20.58 -7.17
CA LEU A 511 -2.79 20.09 -6.78
C LEU A 511 -2.93 19.34 -5.45
N GLN A 512 -2.93 18.02 -5.56
CA GLN A 512 -3.28 17.11 -4.46
C GLN A 512 -2.31 17.22 -3.26
N PRO A 513 -2.83 17.24 -2.01
CA PRO A 513 -2.04 17.00 -0.80
C PRO A 513 -1.52 15.56 -0.73
N ASN A 514 -0.32 15.41 -0.20
CA ASN A 514 0.25 14.11 0.15
C ASN A 514 1.03 14.20 1.46
N PHE A 515 1.38 13.05 2.04
CA PHE A 515 1.98 13.01 3.38
C PHE A 515 3.26 13.87 3.50
N PHE A 516 4.04 13.97 2.42
CA PHE A 516 5.28 14.73 2.39
C PHE A 516 5.09 16.24 2.16
N THR A 517 3.89 16.70 1.78
CA THR A 517 3.59 18.14 1.68
C THR A 517 3.17 18.75 3.00
N LYS A 518 2.95 17.92 4.03
CA LYS A 518 2.53 18.39 5.33
C LYS A 518 3.65 19.15 6.03
N SER A 519 3.36 20.35 6.54
CA SER A 519 4.36 21.21 7.19
C SER A 519 4.57 20.89 8.67
N ALA A 520 3.56 20.31 9.32
CA ALA A 520 3.59 19.87 10.72
C ALA A 520 3.25 18.38 10.82
N PHE A 521 3.75 17.68 11.84
CA PHE A 521 3.39 16.27 12.09
C PHE A 521 2.89 16.12 13.52
N GLY A 522 1.68 15.59 13.65
CA GLY A 522 1.06 15.27 14.92
C GLY A 522 1.67 14.02 15.57
N GLU A 523 1.06 13.57 16.66
CA GLU A 523 1.50 12.37 17.39
C GLU A 523 1.24 11.10 16.57
N LYS A 524 0.07 11.01 15.94
CA LYS A 524 -0.32 9.84 15.14
C LYS A 524 0.35 9.77 13.78
N ASP A 525 0.80 10.91 13.25
CA ASP A 525 1.64 10.95 12.06
C ASP A 525 3.03 10.33 12.28
N GLN A 526 3.53 10.30 13.53
CA GLN A 526 4.86 9.76 13.84
C GLN A 526 4.97 8.26 13.51
N GLU A 527 3.87 7.52 13.59
CA GLU A 527 3.86 6.10 13.21
C GLU A 527 4.11 5.92 11.71
N LEU A 528 3.52 6.77 10.86
CA LEU A 528 3.77 6.78 9.42
C LEU A 528 5.20 7.24 9.10
N LEU A 529 5.74 8.20 9.85
CA LEU A 529 7.14 8.59 9.74
C LEU A 529 8.07 7.42 10.06
N ALA A 530 7.87 6.75 11.20
CA ALA A 530 8.64 5.58 11.60
C ALA A 530 8.56 4.46 10.54
N TRP A 531 7.37 4.25 9.96
CA TRP A 531 7.16 3.32 8.86
C TRP A 531 7.99 3.66 7.62
N PHE A 532 7.92 4.91 7.15
CA PHE A 532 8.76 5.38 6.04
C PHE A 532 10.23 5.56 6.43
N SER A 533 10.59 5.20 7.67
CA SER A 533 11.92 5.40 8.24
C SER A 533 12.38 6.85 8.16
N LEU A 534 11.41 7.77 8.15
CA LEU A 534 11.55 9.21 8.19
C LEU A 534 11.58 9.68 9.63
N TYR A 535 12.42 10.66 9.93
CA TYR A 535 12.36 11.37 11.20
C TYR A 535 12.76 12.83 11.01
N PRO A 536 12.18 13.74 11.81
CA PRO A 536 12.56 15.14 11.80
C PRO A 536 13.94 15.29 12.44
N GLU A 537 14.94 15.66 11.64
CA GLU A 537 16.24 16.13 12.10
C GLU A 537 16.34 17.62 11.77
N HIS A 538 16.35 18.50 12.78
CA HIS A 538 16.53 19.95 12.61
C HIS A 538 15.58 20.59 11.57
N LYS A 539 14.27 20.34 11.68
CA LYS A 539 13.20 20.85 10.77
C LYS A 539 13.19 20.25 9.35
N LYS A 540 14.05 19.27 9.04
CA LYS A 540 13.97 18.49 7.80
C LYS A 540 13.66 17.04 8.12
N LEU A 541 12.77 16.42 7.35
CA LEU A 541 12.64 14.98 7.38
C LEU A 541 13.89 14.38 6.71
N LYS A 542 14.55 13.43 7.37
CA LYS A 542 15.52 12.54 6.72
C LYS A 542 15.02 11.12 6.79
N SER A 543 15.17 10.36 5.71
CA SER A 543 14.94 8.92 5.73
C SER A 543 16.25 8.16 5.90
N LEU A 544 16.24 7.10 6.72
CA LEU A 544 17.30 6.07 6.66
C LEU A 544 17.16 5.15 5.46
N ASP A 545 15.97 5.05 4.88
CA ASP A 545 15.70 4.28 3.67
C ASP A 545 15.93 5.19 2.44
N PRO A 546 16.91 4.87 1.57
CA PRO A 546 17.21 5.66 0.38
C PRO A 546 16.01 5.84 -0.56
N VAL A 547 15.06 4.90 -0.59
CA VAL A 547 13.87 4.98 -1.43
C VAL A 547 12.96 6.11 -0.96
N TYR A 548 12.66 6.16 0.34
CA TYR A 548 11.81 7.22 0.90
C TYR A 548 12.51 8.57 0.94
N GLU A 549 13.84 8.61 1.09
CA GLU A 549 14.61 9.86 0.96
C GLU A 549 14.49 10.43 -0.46
N LYS A 550 14.67 9.57 -1.47
CA LYS A 550 14.50 9.95 -2.87
C LYS A 550 13.08 10.47 -3.12
N MET A 551 12.06 9.76 -2.65
CA MET A 551 10.65 10.18 -2.79
C MET A 551 10.40 11.55 -2.15
N ARG A 552 10.94 11.82 -0.95
CA ARG A 552 10.83 13.11 -0.27
C ARG A 552 11.48 14.24 -1.08
N VAL A 553 12.72 14.04 -1.52
CA VAL A 553 13.47 15.05 -2.30
C VAL A 553 12.82 15.34 -3.64
N GLU A 554 12.35 14.30 -4.35
CA GLU A 554 11.62 14.44 -5.61
C GLU A 554 10.32 15.20 -5.41
N ASN A 555 9.60 14.92 -4.32
CA ASN A 555 8.39 15.66 -3.95
C ASN A 555 8.71 17.13 -3.68
N GLU A 556 9.64 17.45 -2.79
CA GLU A 556 10.04 18.83 -2.51
C GLU A 556 10.45 19.59 -3.77
N THR A 557 11.22 18.94 -4.66
CA THR A 557 11.67 19.53 -5.92
C THR A 557 10.48 19.82 -6.85
N PHE A 558 9.59 18.85 -7.02
CA PHE A 558 8.36 19.01 -7.79
C PHE A 558 7.51 20.16 -7.24
N GLN A 559 7.33 20.19 -5.92
CA GLN A 559 6.45 21.10 -5.21
C GLN A 559 6.96 22.53 -5.21
N ASN A 560 8.25 22.75 -4.98
CA ASN A 560 8.83 24.09 -5.01
C ASN A 560 8.66 24.71 -6.40
N ARG A 561 8.91 23.93 -7.46
CA ARG A 561 8.80 24.39 -8.84
C ARG A 561 7.36 24.68 -9.26
N ILE A 562 6.41 23.82 -8.85
CA ILE A 562 5.02 24.02 -9.26
C ILE A 562 4.39 25.22 -8.57
N THR A 563 4.74 25.48 -7.29
CA THR A 563 4.21 26.60 -6.51
C THR A 563 4.39 27.93 -7.23
N ASP A 564 5.58 28.20 -7.76
CA ASP A 564 5.84 29.45 -8.48
C ASP A 564 5.15 29.50 -9.84
N SER A 565 4.95 28.34 -10.47
CA SER A 565 4.39 28.23 -11.81
C SER A 565 2.87 28.38 -11.87
N ILE A 566 2.16 28.25 -10.74
CA ILE A 566 0.69 28.24 -10.69
C ILE A 566 0.06 29.47 -10.03
N LYS A 567 0.85 30.40 -9.47
CA LYS A 567 0.32 31.55 -8.71
C LYS A 567 -0.71 32.38 -9.48
N ASP A 568 -0.51 32.49 -10.79
CA ASP A 568 -1.34 33.29 -11.69
C ASP A 568 -2.28 32.43 -12.56
N ILE A 569 -2.52 31.17 -12.18
CA ILE A 569 -3.38 30.25 -12.91
C ILE A 569 -4.64 29.95 -12.08
N ASP A 570 -5.74 30.60 -12.43
CA ASP A 570 -7.01 30.60 -11.69
C ASP A 570 -7.71 29.22 -11.62
N TYR A 571 -7.54 28.37 -12.64
CA TYR A 571 -8.12 27.04 -12.69
C TYR A 571 -7.27 25.96 -11.98
N ILE A 572 -6.14 26.32 -11.36
CA ILE A 572 -5.31 25.39 -10.56
C ILE A 572 -5.36 25.81 -9.10
N HIS A 573 -5.91 24.97 -8.24
CA HIS A 573 -6.02 25.22 -6.82
C HIS A 573 -5.03 24.36 -6.03
N ASP A 574 -4.24 25.02 -5.18
CA ASP A 574 -3.27 24.37 -4.31
C ASP A 574 -3.92 23.90 -3.01
N MET A 575 -4.03 22.58 -2.82
CA MET A 575 -4.56 21.98 -1.60
C MET A 575 -3.50 21.30 -0.73
N ARG A 576 -2.21 21.53 -0.98
CA ARG A 576 -1.13 20.75 -0.34
C ARG A 576 -1.06 20.86 1.18
N SER A 577 -1.46 22.01 1.71
CA SER A 577 -1.42 22.35 3.14
C SER A 577 -2.75 22.10 3.86
N ILE A 578 -3.78 21.56 3.17
CA ILE A 578 -5.12 21.35 3.75
C ILE A 578 -5.11 20.48 5.01
N PHE A 579 -4.07 19.67 5.20
CA PHE A 579 -3.94 18.77 6.35
C PHE A 579 -2.88 19.18 7.38
N ASP A 580 -2.27 20.37 7.26
CA ASP A 580 -1.19 20.79 8.16
C ASP A 580 -1.59 20.73 9.64
N ASP A 581 -2.83 21.13 9.96
CA ASP A 581 -3.38 21.11 11.31
C ASP A 581 -4.18 19.83 11.64
N THR A 582 -4.12 18.81 10.78
CA THR A 582 -4.97 17.61 10.88
C THR A 582 -4.13 16.36 11.15
N ASP A 583 -4.04 15.92 12.41
CA ASP A 583 -3.33 14.67 12.77
C ASP A 583 -4.05 13.43 12.20
N ASP A 584 -3.27 12.39 11.83
CA ASP A 584 -3.79 11.10 11.33
C ASP A 584 -4.65 11.21 10.05
N ALA A 585 -4.48 12.25 9.24
CA ALA A 585 -5.23 12.42 7.99
C ALA A 585 -4.94 11.29 6.99
N TYR A 586 -3.72 10.76 7.00
CA TYR A 586 -3.20 9.82 6.01
C TYR A 586 -3.23 8.36 6.48
N ILE A 587 -3.44 7.45 5.53
CA ILE A 587 -3.34 5.99 5.70
C ILE A 587 -1.95 5.51 5.24
N ASP A 588 -1.46 6.10 4.16
CA ASP A 588 -0.12 5.90 3.60
C ASP A 588 0.41 7.25 3.08
N SER A 589 1.29 7.27 2.07
CA SER A 589 1.86 8.53 1.58
C SER A 589 0.88 9.40 0.80
N MET A 590 -0.29 8.90 0.38
CA MET A 590 -1.21 9.62 -0.51
C MET A 590 -2.69 9.42 -0.20
N HIS A 591 -3.08 8.23 0.27
CA HIS A 591 -4.46 7.92 0.61
C HIS A 591 -4.79 8.46 2.00
N VAL A 592 -6.01 8.97 2.13
CA VAL A 592 -6.47 9.64 3.34
C VAL A 592 -7.65 8.91 3.98
N ARG A 593 -7.86 9.17 5.27
CA ARG A 593 -8.99 8.63 6.03
C ARG A 593 -10.30 9.27 5.59
N SER A 594 -11.41 8.62 5.93
CA SER A 594 -12.77 9.07 5.58
C SER A 594 -13.04 10.53 5.99
N PHE A 595 -12.63 10.95 7.20
CA PHE A 595 -12.84 12.34 7.62
C PHE A 595 -11.98 13.34 6.81
N ALA A 596 -10.79 12.93 6.39
CA ALA A 596 -9.90 13.75 5.56
C ALA A 596 -10.40 13.84 4.11
N ASN A 597 -10.97 12.76 3.56
CA ASN A 597 -11.74 12.83 2.30
C ASN A 597 -12.92 13.80 2.40
N LYS A 598 -13.61 13.87 3.55
CA LYS A 598 -14.67 14.87 3.77
C LYS A 598 -14.12 16.30 3.77
N ILE A 599 -12.94 16.53 4.36
CA ILE A 599 -12.28 17.85 4.33
C ILE A 599 -11.96 18.26 2.88
N ILE A 600 -11.38 17.35 2.07
CA ILE A 600 -11.12 17.60 0.64
C ILE A 600 -12.42 17.93 -0.11
N ALA A 601 -13.46 17.12 0.08
CA ALA A 601 -14.75 17.31 -0.58
C ALA A 601 -15.40 18.66 -0.23
N ASN A 602 -15.32 19.07 1.04
CA ASN A 602 -15.83 20.36 1.49
C ASN A 602 -15.06 21.52 0.86
N GLU A 603 -13.74 21.43 0.74
CA GLU A 603 -12.94 22.49 0.10
C GLU A 603 -13.23 22.55 -1.41
N ILE A 604 -13.39 21.40 -2.08
CA ILE A 604 -13.79 21.36 -3.49
C ILE A 604 -15.20 21.95 -3.66
N TYR A 605 -16.15 21.60 -2.79
CA TYR A 605 -17.49 22.20 -2.81
C TYR A 605 -17.43 23.73 -2.65
N ARG A 606 -16.60 24.21 -1.72
CA ARG A 606 -16.36 25.65 -1.52
C ARG A 606 -15.84 26.32 -2.79
N LEU A 607 -14.92 25.68 -3.52
CA LEU A 607 -14.43 26.19 -4.81
C LEU A 607 -15.55 26.26 -5.87
N LEU A 608 -16.38 25.22 -5.95
CA LEU A 608 -17.52 25.16 -6.86
C LEU A 608 -18.53 26.28 -6.59
N GLU A 609 -18.81 26.56 -5.32
CA GLU A 609 -19.71 27.63 -4.89
C GLU A 609 -19.12 29.03 -5.17
N HIS A 610 -17.88 29.30 -4.74
CA HIS A 610 -17.27 30.64 -4.89
C HIS A 610 -16.91 31.00 -6.33
N GLY A 611 -16.60 30.02 -7.17
CA GLY A 611 -16.34 30.26 -8.58
C GLY A 611 -17.60 30.35 -9.44
N HIS A 612 -18.78 30.31 -8.82
CA HIS A 612 -20.08 30.30 -9.51
C HIS A 612 -20.21 29.15 -10.54
N TYR A 613 -19.48 28.05 -10.34
CA TYR A 613 -19.49 26.90 -11.24
C TYR A 613 -20.83 26.15 -11.20
N LEU A 614 -21.58 26.29 -10.11
CA LEU A 614 -22.88 25.66 -9.91
C LEU A 614 -24.05 26.50 -10.45
N GLU A 615 -23.80 27.74 -10.85
CA GLU A 615 -24.79 28.60 -11.48
C GLU A 615 -24.85 28.26 -12.98
N LYS A 616 -25.90 27.55 -13.40
CA LYS A 616 -26.23 27.52 -14.83
C LYS A 616 -26.75 28.91 -15.16
N GLU A 617 -25.91 29.74 -15.79
CA GLU A 617 -26.43 30.90 -16.51
C GLU A 617 -27.56 30.38 -17.39
N GLU A 618 -28.77 30.94 -17.26
CA GLU A 618 -29.82 30.75 -18.23
C GLU A 618 -29.27 31.29 -19.54
N ALA A 619 -28.60 30.43 -20.31
CA ALA A 619 -28.12 30.74 -21.63
C ALA A 619 -29.37 31.14 -22.40
N SER A 620 -29.57 32.45 -22.53
CA SER A 620 -30.73 32.99 -23.23
C SER A 620 -30.68 32.33 -24.60
N CYS A 621 -31.65 31.48 -24.89
CA CYS A 621 -31.82 30.91 -26.21
C CYS A 621 -32.12 32.07 -27.18
N MET A 622 -31.08 32.78 -27.59
CA MET A 622 -31.04 33.65 -28.74
C MET A 622 -30.29 32.87 -29.82
N PHE A 623 -30.98 31.91 -30.42
CA PHE A 623 -30.66 31.38 -31.74
C PHE A 623 -31.93 31.36 -32.58
#